data_AF-A0AAE6BW18-F1
#
_entry.id   AF-A0AAE6BW18-F1
#
_cell.length_a   1.000
_cell.length_b   1.000
_cell.length_c   1.000
_cell.angle_alpha   90.00
_cell.angle_beta   90.00
_cell.angle_gamma   90.00
#
_symmetry.space_group_name_H-M   'P 1'
#
loop_
_entity.id
_entity.type
_entity.pdbx_description
1 polymer ?
#
loop_
_entity_poly.entity_id
_entity_poly.type
_entity_poly.pdbx_seq_one_letter_code
_entity_poly.pdbx_strand_id
1 'polypeptide(L)'
;METFSSDDILDRLKTALSLKSDTDLGNRLGVSKAAISNWRKRNTIDYPLVFSFCEHINIDWLITGRGDMELKAPQTNSYLPQSELMDRIVNQAKEIGRLEAELAETKKHAERLAALVDTDASARVG
;
A
#
# COMPACT_ATOMS: atom_id res chain seq x y z
N MET A 1 5.40 -23.04 14.27
CA MET A 1 4.65 -22.82 13.02
C MET A 1 3.20 -22.68 13.43
N GLU A 2 2.55 -21.53 13.21
CA GLU A 2 1.12 -21.40 13.50
C GLU A 2 0.36 -22.39 12.60
N THR A 3 -0.44 -23.29 13.17
CA THR A 3 -1.27 -24.22 12.38
C THR A 3 -2.68 -23.66 12.29
N PHE A 4 -3.16 -23.40 11.07
CA PHE A 4 -4.52 -22.91 10.85
C PHE A 4 -5.49 -24.09 10.83
N SER A 5 -6.58 -23.99 11.59
CA SER A 5 -7.61 -25.02 11.65
C SER A 5 -8.56 -24.88 10.47
N SER A 6 -8.90 -26.02 9.87
CA SER A 6 -9.93 -26.11 8.84
C SER A 6 -11.29 -25.69 9.39
N ASP A 7 -11.52 -25.88 10.68
CA ASP A 7 -12.75 -25.49 11.34
C ASP A 7 -12.97 -23.98 11.29
N ASP A 8 -11.94 -23.21 11.68
CA ASP A 8 -11.94 -21.75 11.68
C ASP A 8 -12.08 -21.18 10.27
N ILE A 9 -11.36 -21.77 9.30
CA ILE A 9 -11.40 -21.34 7.90
C ILE A 9 -12.81 -21.54 7.33
N LEU A 10 -13.43 -22.70 7.55
CA LEU A 10 -14.77 -22.99 7.05
C LEU A 10 -15.84 -22.15 7.75
N ASP A 11 -15.66 -21.80 9.03
CA ASP A 11 -16.58 -20.91 9.74
C ASP A 11 -16.48 -19.46 9.28
N ARG A 12 -15.27 -18.97 9.04
CA ARG A 12 -15.06 -17.66 8.39
C ARG A 12 -15.63 -17.64 6.97
N LEU A 13 -15.46 -18.71 6.20
CA LEU A 13 -16.03 -18.83 4.87
C LEU A 13 -17.57 -18.79 4.91
N LYS A 14 -18.21 -19.52 5.83
CA LYS A 14 -19.66 -19.44 6.03
C LYS A 14 -20.09 -18.01 6.34
N THR A 15 -19.37 -17.33 7.22
CA THR A 15 -19.66 -15.95 7.61
C THR A 15 -19.56 -15.01 6.40
N ALA A 16 -18.47 -15.08 5.65
CA ALA A 16 -18.24 -14.24 4.48
C ALA A 16 -19.27 -14.49 3.35
N LEU A 17 -19.73 -15.73 3.20
CA LEU A 17 -20.76 -16.09 2.23
C LEU A 17 -22.20 -15.97 2.78
N SER A 18 -22.38 -15.46 4.00
CA SER A 18 -23.68 -15.33 4.69
C SER A 18 -24.49 -16.63 4.80
N LEU A 19 -23.80 -17.75 5.04
CA LEU A 19 -24.37 -19.09 5.16
C LEU A 19 -24.53 -19.49 6.64
N LYS A 20 -25.62 -20.20 6.95
CA LYS A 20 -25.96 -20.55 8.34
C LYS A 20 -25.59 -21.99 8.72
N SER A 21 -25.38 -22.87 7.75
CA SER A 21 -25.11 -24.28 8.01
C SER A 21 -24.04 -24.87 7.09
N ASP A 22 -23.42 -25.97 7.54
CA ASP A 22 -22.49 -26.75 6.72
C ASP A 22 -23.19 -27.43 5.53
N THR A 23 -24.51 -27.63 5.61
CA THR A 23 -25.31 -28.07 4.46
C THR A 23 -25.34 -26.99 3.38
N ASP A 24 -25.59 -25.74 3.76
CA ASP A 24 -25.60 -24.61 2.83
C ASP A 24 -24.22 -24.38 2.23
N LEU A 25 -23.16 -24.53 3.03
CA LEU A 25 -21.79 -24.45 2.55
C LEU A 25 -21.48 -25.55 1.55
N GLY A 26 -21.85 -26.80 1.85
CA GLY A 26 -21.70 -27.91 0.91
C GLY A 26 -22.41 -27.64 -0.40
N ASN A 27 -23.67 -27.23 -0.35
CA ASN A 27 -24.46 -26.87 -1.53
C ASN A 27 -23.80 -25.75 -2.35
N ARG A 28 -23.28 -24.71 -1.68
CA ARG A 28 -22.59 -23.59 -2.34
C ARG A 28 -21.29 -24.01 -3.01
N LEU A 29 -20.52 -24.89 -2.38
CA LEU A 29 -19.24 -25.39 -2.89
C LEU A 29 -19.41 -26.56 -3.88
N GLY A 30 -20.63 -27.09 -4.07
CA GLY A 30 -20.88 -28.26 -4.91
C GLY A 30 -20.40 -29.59 -4.28
N VAL A 31 -20.30 -29.67 -2.96
CA VAL A 31 -19.87 -30.86 -2.22
C VAL A 31 -20.92 -31.30 -1.21
N SER A 32 -20.86 -32.55 -0.75
CA SER A 32 -21.80 -33.02 0.28
C SER A 32 -21.49 -32.43 1.66
N LYS A 33 -22.51 -32.31 2.52
CA LYS A 33 -22.32 -31.99 3.95
C LYS A 33 -21.33 -32.95 4.63
N ALA A 34 -21.31 -34.23 4.22
CA ALA A 34 -20.38 -35.23 4.74
C ALA A 34 -18.93 -34.89 4.38
N ALA A 35 -18.67 -34.34 3.19
CA ALA A 35 -17.35 -33.86 2.80
C ALA A 35 -16.88 -32.72 3.71
N ILE A 36 -17.74 -31.71 3.97
CA ILE A 36 -17.43 -30.62 4.91
C ILE A 36 -17.12 -31.15 6.31
N SER A 37 -17.93 -32.09 6.82
CA SER A 37 -17.68 -32.71 8.12
C SER A 37 -16.36 -33.48 8.17
N ASN A 38 -16.00 -34.15 7.07
CA ASN A 38 -14.73 -34.87 6.97
C ASN A 38 -13.52 -33.91 6.93
N TRP A 39 -13.66 -32.78 6.22
CA TRP A 39 -12.65 -31.72 6.18
C TRP A 39 -12.34 -31.17 7.57
N ARG A 40 -13.38 -30.86 8.36
CA ARG A 40 -13.23 -30.43 9.77
C ARG A 40 -12.51 -31.49 10.61
N LYS A 41 -12.99 -32.75 10.57
CA LYS A 41 -12.43 -33.86 11.37
C LYS A 41 -10.97 -34.16 11.07
N ARG A 42 -10.59 -34.10 9.79
CA ARG A 42 -9.23 -34.43 9.34
C ARG A 42 -8.30 -33.22 9.34
N ASN A 43 -8.83 -32.03 9.65
CA ASN A 43 -8.13 -30.76 9.52
C ASN A 43 -7.52 -30.58 8.11
N THR A 44 -8.34 -30.82 7.08
CA THR A 44 -7.96 -30.69 5.67
C THR A 44 -9.02 -29.90 4.91
N ILE A 45 -8.62 -29.09 3.92
CA ILE A 45 -9.54 -28.38 3.01
C ILE A 45 -9.05 -28.52 1.57
N ASP A 46 -9.99 -28.58 0.63
CA ASP A 46 -9.71 -28.33 -0.78
C ASP A 46 -9.54 -26.82 -1.01
N TYR A 47 -8.30 -26.33 -0.84
CA TYR A 47 -7.98 -24.91 -0.96
C TYR A 47 -8.31 -24.33 -2.34
N PRO A 48 -7.95 -24.97 -3.47
CA PRO A 48 -8.35 -24.49 -4.80
C PRO A 48 -9.86 -24.28 -4.91
N LEU A 49 -10.66 -25.23 -4.43
CA LEU A 49 -12.11 -25.09 -4.45
C LEU A 49 -12.58 -23.94 -3.56
N VAL A 50 -12.12 -23.85 -2.31
CA VAL A 50 -12.52 -22.77 -1.40
C VAL A 50 -12.16 -21.39 -1.94
N PHE A 51 -10.95 -21.23 -2.46
CA PHE A 51 -10.47 -19.95 -2.98
C PHE A 51 -11.20 -19.52 -4.26
N SER A 52 -11.77 -20.45 -5.03
CA SER A 52 -12.61 -20.10 -6.18
C SER A 52 -13.88 -19.31 -5.81
N PHE A 53 -14.31 -19.34 -4.54
CA PHE A 53 -15.46 -18.58 -4.04
C PHE A 53 -15.08 -17.26 -3.33
N CYS A 54 -13.80 -16.89 -3.36
CA CYS A 54 -13.27 -15.76 -2.60
C CYS A 54 -12.99 -14.51 -3.46
N GLU A 55 -13.82 -14.23 -4.46
CA GLU A 55 -13.61 -13.09 -5.38
C GLU A 55 -13.52 -11.73 -4.66
N HIS A 56 -14.29 -11.56 -3.58
CA HIS A 56 -14.31 -10.35 -2.76
C HIS A 56 -13.85 -10.59 -1.31
N ILE A 57 -13.33 -11.78 -1.02
CA ILE A 57 -12.92 -12.18 0.32
C ILE A 57 -11.40 -12.09 0.42
N ASN A 58 -10.91 -11.42 1.45
CA ASN A 58 -9.50 -11.37 1.76
C ASN A 58 -9.04 -12.76 2.25
N ILE A 59 -8.18 -13.41 1.48
CA ILE A 59 -7.63 -14.75 1.78
C ILE A 59 -6.81 -14.75 3.07
N ASP A 60 -6.06 -13.69 3.35
CA ASP A 60 -5.27 -13.60 4.58
C ASP A 60 -6.17 -13.58 5.82
N TRP A 61 -7.27 -12.83 5.75
CA TRP A 61 -8.29 -12.86 6.80
C TRP A 61 -8.96 -14.23 6.89
N LEU A 62 -9.26 -14.87 5.75
CA LEU A 62 -9.90 -16.18 5.72
C LEU A 62 -9.04 -17.26 6.38
N ILE A 63 -7.71 -17.21 6.21
CA ILE A 63 -6.77 -18.21 6.75
C ILE A 63 -6.35 -17.86 8.19
N THR A 64 -6.07 -16.59 8.46
CA THR A 64 -5.45 -16.17 9.73
C THR A 64 -6.42 -15.55 10.72
N GLY A 65 -7.56 -15.04 10.24
CA GLY A 65 -8.53 -14.27 11.04
C GLY A 65 -8.10 -12.85 11.33
N ARG A 66 -6.98 -12.40 10.76
CA ARG A 66 -6.42 -11.07 10.97
C ARG A 66 -6.74 -10.17 9.78
N GLY A 67 -6.93 -8.88 10.07
CA GLY A 67 -7.27 -7.88 9.05
C GLY A 67 -8.76 -7.84 8.72
N ASP A 68 -9.08 -7.26 7.56
CA ASP A 68 -10.44 -7.06 7.10
C ASP A 68 -10.93 -8.24 6.25
N MET A 69 -12.21 -8.59 6.40
CA MET A 69 -12.87 -9.69 5.68
C MET A 69 -12.97 -9.44 4.18
N GLU A 70 -13.38 -8.24 3.79
CA GLU A 70 -13.56 -7.87 2.40
C GLU A 70 -12.24 -7.35 1.82
N LEU A 71 -12.01 -7.68 0.55
CA LEU A 71 -11.00 -6.97 -0.22
C LEU A 71 -11.47 -5.53 -0.34
N LYS A 72 -10.79 -4.62 0.35
CA LYS A 72 -10.94 -3.19 0.05
C LYS A 72 -10.67 -3.05 -1.45
N ALA A 73 -11.60 -2.45 -2.18
CA ALA A 73 -11.30 -1.93 -3.50
C ALA A 73 -9.94 -1.23 -3.39
N PRO A 74 -9.01 -1.43 -4.35
CA PRO A 74 -7.76 -0.71 -4.32
C PRO A 74 -8.15 0.72 -4.09
N GLN A 75 -7.84 1.23 -2.89
CA GLN A 75 -8.13 2.61 -2.55
C GLN A 75 -7.35 3.30 -3.64
N THR A 76 -8.06 3.81 -4.65
CA THR A 76 -7.49 4.78 -5.58
C THR A 76 -6.85 5.74 -4.62
N ASN A 77 -5.52 5.70 -4.63
CA ASN A 77 -4.68 6.43 -3.70
C ASN A 77 -5.32 7.79 -3.47
N SER A 78 -5.09 8.36 -2.30
CA SER A 78 -5.26 9.79 -2.02
C SER A 78 -4.44 10.64 -3.02
N TYR A 79 -4.75 10.54 -4.30
CA TYR A 79 -4.35 11.42 -5.35
C TYR A 79 -5.10 12.69 -5.01
N LEU A 80 -4.33 13.67 -4.58
CA LEU A 80 -4.76 15.06 -4.68
C LEU A 80 -5.38 15.22 -6.08
N PRO A 81 -6.54 15.89 -6.20
CA PRO A 81 -7.14 16.16 -7.49
C PRO A 81 -6.06 16.64 -8.47
N GLN A 82 -6.07 16.15 -9.71
CA GLN A 82 -5.02 16.42 -10.70
C GLN A 82 -4.66 17.92 -10.80
N SER A 83 -5.63 18.80 -10.57
CA SER A 83 -5.45 20.25 -10.47
C SER A 83 -4.53 20.69 -9.32
N GLU A 84 -4.72 20.16 -8.11
CA GLU A 84 -3.92 20.52 -6.94
C GLU A 84 -2.48 20.00 -7.06
N LEU A 85 -2.29 18.84 -7.68
CA LEU A 85 -0.96 18.34 -8.00
C LEU A 85 -0.26 19.26 -9.01
N MET A 86 -0.95 19.70 -10.07
CA MET A 86 -0.39 20.63 -11.04
C MET A 86 -0.04 21.98 -10.43
N ASP A 87 -0.88 22.52 -9.55
CA ASP A 87 -0.62 23.79 -8.86
C ASP A 87 0.65 23.71 -8.01
N ARG A 88 0.85 22.60 -7.30
CA ARG A 88 2.08 22.35 -6.53
C ARG A 88 3.31 22.29 -7.41
N ILE A 89 3.26 21.54 -8.52
CA ILE A 89 4.38 21.41 -9.46
C ILE A 89 4.75 22.78 -10.04
N VAL A 90 3.75 23.57 -10.47
CA VAL A 90 3.98 24.91 -11.02
C VAL A 90 4.57 25.86 -9.99
N ASN A 91 4.07 25.83 -8.75
CA ASN A 91 4.59 26.69 -7.68
C ASN A 91 6.02 26.31 -7.29
N GLN A 92 6.35 25.02 -7.25
CA GLN A 92 7.72 24.56 -7.03
C GLN A 92 8.66 25.01 -8.16
N ALA A 93 8.25 24.89 -9.42
CA ALA A 93 9.07 25.33 -10.55
C ALA A 93 9.37 26.84 -10.50
N LYS A 94 8.40 27.66 -10.09
CA LYS A 94 8.60 29.11 -9.89
C LYS A 94 9.61 29.39 -8.79
N GLU A 95 9.49 28.70 -7.65
CA GLU A 95 10.40 28.89 -6.52
C GLU A 95 11.82 28.45 -6.87
N ILE A 96 11.99 27.33 -7.58
CA ILE A 96 13.29 26.87 -8.10
C ILE A 96 13.93 27.98 -8.95
N GLY A 97 13.20 28.55 -9.91
CA GLY A 97 13.72 29.62 -10.75
C GLY A 97 14.13 30.87 -9.97
N ARG A 98 13.38 31.22 -8.91
CA ARG A 98 13.73 32.34 -8.02
C ARG A 98 15.01 32.06 -7.23
N LEU A 99 15.12 30.87 -6.65
CA LEU A 99 16.28 30.46 -5.85
C LEU A 99 17.55 30.39 -6.72
N GLU A 100 17.45 29.91 -7.96
CA GLU A 100 18.57 29.88 -8.91
C GLU A 100 19.09 31.29 -9.22
N ALA A 101 18.21 32.28 -9.38
CA ALA A 101 18.60 33.66 -9.62
C ALA A 101 19.31 34.30 -8.40
N GLU A 102 18.81 34.05 -7.19
CA GLU A 102 19.42 34.55 -5.95
C GLU A 102 20.79 33.91 -5.70
N LEU A 103 20.92 32.61 -5.98
CA LEU A 103 22.20 31.90 -5.90
C LEU A 103 23.23 32.48 -6.88
N ALA A 104 22.81 32.82 -8.10
CA ALA A 104 23.69 33.41 -9.11
C ALA A 104 24.22 34.78 -8.67
N GLU A 105 23.38 35.66 -8.12
CA GLU A 105 23.82 36.99 -7.65
C GLU A 105 24.72 36.87 -6.42
N THR A 106 24.37 36.00 -5.47
CA THR A 106 25.17 35.76 -4.27
C THR A 106 26.56 35.24 -4.63
N LYS A 107 26.64 34.30 -5.58
CA LYS A 107 27.90 33.76 -6.08
C LYS A 107 28.76 34.85 -6.73
N LYS A 108 28.16 35.69 -7.58
CA LYS A 108 28.85 36.82 -8.22
C LYS A 108 29.38 37.83 -7.19
N HIS A 109 28.63 38.09 -6.12
CA HIS A 109 29.08 38.97 -5.04
C HIS A 109 30.26 38.37 -4.28
N ALA A 110 30.21 37.07 -3.95
CA ALA A 110 31.32 36.37 -3.31
C ALA A 110 32.60 36.39 -4.17
N GLU A 111 32.49 36.18 -5.49
CA GLU A 111 33.61 36.24 -6.43
C GLU A 111 34.25 37.65 -6.46
N ARG A 112 33.43 38.72 -6.48
CA ARG A 112 33.95 40.10 -6.41
C ARG A 112 34.69 40.40 -5.11
N LEU A 113 34.17 39.92 -3.97
CA LEU A 113 34.83 40.09 -2.67
C LEU A 113 36.17 39.35 -2.63
N ALA A 114 36.23 38.11 -3.15
CA ALA A 114 37.47 37.36 -3.26
C ALA A 114 38.52 38.11 -4.09
N ALA A 115 38.12 38.69 -5.23
CA ALA A 115 39.01 39.48 -6.08
C ALA A 115 39.57 40.74 -5.40
N LEU A 116 38.82 41.37 -4.50
CA LEU A 116 39.28 42.56 -3.75
C LEU A 116 40.33 42.20 -2.68
N VAL A 117 40.19 41.05 -2.03
CA VAL A 117 41.12 40.57 -0.99
C VAL A 117 42.50 40.27 -1.59
N ASP A 118 42.56 39.72 -2.80
CA ASP A 118 43.82 39.44 -3.50
C ASP A 118 44.56 40.73 -3.92
N THR A 119 43.83 41.81 -4.23
CA THR A 119 44.44 43.10 -4.60
C THR A 119 45.03 43.87 -3.41
N ASP A 120 44.44 43.77 -2.22
CA ASP A 120 44.93 44.47 -1.02
C ASP A 120 46.19 43.78 -0.42
N ALA A 121 46.35 42.47 -0.66
CA ALA A 121 47.57 41.73 -0.31
C ALA A 121 48.80 42.13 -1.15
N SER A 122 48.61 42.47 -2.43
CA SER A 122 49.69 42.98 -3.29
C SER A 122 50.03 44.47 -3.06
N ALA A 123 49.11 45.28 -2.55
CA ALA A 123 49.32 46.71 -2.34
C ALA A 123 50.09 47.08 -1.06
N ARG A 124 50.23 46.15 -0.09
CA ARG A 124 50.91 46.38 1.20
C ARG A 124 52.38 45.93 1.24
N VAL A 125 52.91 45.34 0.17
CA VAL A 125 54.34 44.97 0.06
C VAL A 125 55.01 45.95 -0.91
N GLY A 126 55.32 47.15 -0.42
CA GLY A 126 56.01 48.22 -1.15
C GLY A 126 56.60 49.24 -0.20
#